data_AF-A0A6G0EDV1-F1
#
_entry.id   AF-A0A6G0EDV1-F1
#
_cell.length_a   1.000
_cell.length_b   1.000
_cell.length_c   1.000
_cell.angle_alpha   90.00
_cell.angle_beta   90.00
_cell.angle_gamma   90.00
#
_symmetry.space_group_name_H-M   'P 1'
#
loop_
_entity.id
_entity.type
_entity.pdbx_description
1 polymer ?
#
loop_
_entity_poly.entity_id
_entity_poly.type
_entity_poly.pdbx_seq_one_letter_code
_entity_poly.pdbx_strand_id
1 'polypeptide(L)' 'MFETPSSTHGYVPVVAVFWVYVLLTLGITLALRALGMPGKWTLYVFVAVALLLVEAFVPLFSRYAPGTD' A
#
# COMPACT_ATOMS: atom_id res chain seq x y z
N MET A 1 -32.52 3.63 20.44
CA MET A 1 -31.54 4.53 19.81
C MET A 1 -30.92 3.73 18.69
N PHE A 2 -31.29 3.97 17.42
CA PHE A 2 -30.65 3.30 16.30
C PHE A 2 -29.37 4.06 15.99
N GLU A 3 -28.23 3.49 16.38
CA GLU A 3 -26.93 3.93 15.87
C GLU A 3 -26.97 3.77 14.36
N THR A 4 -26.99 4.90 13.65
CA THR A 4 -26.81 4.90 12.20
C THR A 4 -25.43 4.31 11.97
N PRO A 5 -25.28 3.22 11.17
CA PRO A 5 -23.96 2.65 10.95
C PRO A 5 -23.05 3.74 10.40
N SER A 6 -21.93 3.96 11.09
CA SER A 6 -20.86 4.85 10.64
C SER A 6 -20.65 4.63 9.15
N SER A 7 -20.83 5.71 8.39
CA SER A 7 -20.75 5.71 6.94
C SER A 7 -19.44 5.06 6.50
N THR A 8 -19.47 3.81 6.01
CA THR A 8 -18.31 3.07 5.46
C THR A 8 -17.75 3.71 4.18
N HIS A 9 -18.21 4.91 3.85
CA HIS A 9 -17.79 5.72 2.71
C HIS A 9 -16.30 6.04 2.87
N GLY A 10 -15.46 5.38 2.05
CA GLY A 10 -14.01 5.52 2.05
C GLY A 10 -13.25 4.22 2.40
N TYR A 11 -13.84 3.28 3.12
CA TYR A 11 -13.14 2.05 3.53
C TYR A 11 -12.75 1.16 2.35
N VAL A 12 -13.71 0.87 1.46
CA VAL A 12 -13.50 -0.01 0.29
C VAL A 12 -12.40 0.52 -0.66
N PRO A 13 -12.42 1.79 -1.11
CA PRO A 13 -11.36 2.29 -1.99
C PRO A 13 -10.00 2.36 -1.28
N VAL A 14 -9.93 2.72 0.00
CA VAL A 14 -8.66 2.71 0.76
C VAL A 14 -8.08 1.30 0.86
N VAL A 15 -8.92 0.31 1.16
CA VAL A 15 -8.51 -1.10 1.22
C VAL A 15 -8.02 -1.59 -0.14
N ALA A 16 -8.69 -1.22 -1.22
CA ALA A 16 -8.25 -1.56 -2.57
C ALA A 16 -6.86 -0.96 -2.89
N VAL A 17 -6.66 0.34 -2.61
CA VAL A 17 -5.37 1.02 -2.83
C VAL A 17 -4.27 0.40 -1.96
N PHE A 18 -4.59 0.01 -0.72
CA PHE A 18 -3.67 -0.71 0.17
C PHE A 18 -3.23 -2.04 -0.42
N TRP A 19 -4.17 -2.86 -0.91
CA TRP A 19 -3.82 -4.14 -1.52
C TRP A 19 -2.99 -3.97 -2.79
N VAL A 20 -3.31 -2.99 -3.63
CA VAL A 20 -2.49 -2.66 -4.81
C VAL A 20 -1.06 -2.30 -4.40
N TYR A 21 -0.90 -1.44 -3.39
CA TYR A 21 0.41 -1.06 -2.86
C TYR A 21 1.21 -2.26 -2.34
N VAL A 22 0.58 -3.12 -1.54
CA VAL A 22 1.22 -4.33 -0.99
C VAL A 22 1.64 -5.29 -2.10
N LEU A 23 0.75 -5.55 -3.06
CA LEU A 23 1.02 -6.47 -4.16
C LEU A 23 2.12 -5.96 -5.09
N LEU A 24 2.16 -4.65 -5.37
CA LEU A 24 3.23 -4.04 -6.16
C LEU A 24 4.58 -4.13 -5.43
N THR A 25 4.60 -3.76 -4.15
CA THR A 25 5.84 -3.80 -3.34
C THR A 25 6.41 -5.22 -3.29
N LEU A 26 5.54 -6.20 -3.02
CA LEU A 26 5.92 -7.61 -2.98
C LEU A 26 6.33 -8.11 -4.37
N GLY A 27 5.55 -7.80 -5.41
CA GLY A 27 5.81 -8.24 -6.78
C GLY A 27 7.14 -7.74 -7.33
N ILE A 28 7.46 -6.47 -7.12
CA ILE A 28 8.75 -5.88 -7.53
C ILE A 28 9.90 -6.54 -6.75
N THR A 29 9.74 -6.73 -5.44
CA THR A 29 10.77 -7.37 -4.60
C THR A 29 11.03 -8.81 -5.04
N LEU A 30 9.97 -9.58 -5.34
CA LEU A 30 10.09 -10.95 -5.83
C LEU A 30 10.70 -11.00 -7.24
N ALA A 31 10.35 -10.07 -8.13
CA ALA A 31 10.95 -9.96 -9.45
C ALA A 31 12.46 -9.67 -9.36
N LEU A 32 12.87 -8.75 -8.49
CA LEU A 32 14.29 -8.45 -8.24
C LEU A 32 15.03 -9.66 -7.66
N ARG A 33 14.39 -10.41 -6.75
CA ARG A 33 14.95 -11.67 -6.24
C ARG A 33 15.10 -12.72 -7.34
N ALA A 34 14.12 -12.84 -8.24
CA ALA A 34 14.18 -13.75 -9.39
C ALA A 34 15.31 -13.38 -10.38
N LEU A 35 15.69 -12.10 -10.46
CA LEU A 35 16.84 -11.61 -11.22
C LEU A 35 18.20 -11.90 -10.56
N GLY A 36 18.24 -12.67 -9.47
CA GLY A 36 19.48 -13.11 -8.84
C GLY A 36 19.93 -12.26 -7.67
N MET A 37 19.07 -11.39 -7.14
CA MET A 37 19.40 -10.57 -5.98
C MET A 37 19.62 -11.44 -4.73
N PRO A 38 20.72 -11.25 -3.97
CA PRO A 38 21.02 -12.14 -2.85
C PRO A 38 19.99 -11.99 -1.73
N GLY A 39 19.59 -13.10 -1.11
CA GLY A 39 18.55 -13.13 -0.07
C GLY A 39 18.82 -12.21 1.13
N LYS A 40 20.10 -11.97 1.46
CA LYS A 40 20.51 -11.04 2.53
C LYS A 40 20.07 -9.60 2.26
N TRP A 41 19.92 -9.23 0.99
CA TRP A 41 19.52 -7.89 0.57
C TRP A 41 18.01 -7.76 0.36
N THR A 42 17.27 -8.87 0.29
CA THR A 42 15.83 -8.87 -0.02
C THR A 42 15.03 -7.99 0.93
N LEU A 43 15.34 -8.00 2.24
CA LEU A 43 14.64 -7.14 3.21
C LEU A 43 14.92 -5.65 2.95
N TYR A 44 16.18 -5.28 2.74
CA TYR A 44 16.56 -3.89 2.45
C TYR A 44 15.92 -3.38 1.16
N VAL A 45 15.86 -4.24 0.14
CA VAL A 45 15.27 -3.94 -1.16
C VAL A 45 13.75 -3.82 -1.03
N PHE A 46 13.12 -4.71 -0.28
CA PHE A 46 11.69 -4.62 0.03
C PHE A 46 11.35 -3.27 0.67
N VAL A 47 12.12 -2.86 1.68
CA VAL A 47 11.93 -1.58 2.36
C VAL A 47 12.18 -0.41 1.39
N ALA A 48 13.24 -0.47 0.57
CA ALA A 48 13.51 0.58 -0.40
C ALA A 48 12.40 0.73 -1.45
N VAL A 49 11.89 -0.38 -1.98
CA VAL A 49 10.76 -0.41 -2.93
C VAL A 49 9.48 0.12 -2.28
N ALA A 50 9.21 -0.28 -1.03
CA ALA A 50 8.09 0.21 -0.26
C ALA A 50 8.14 1.73 -0.13
N LEU A 51 9.28 2.28 0.33
CA LEU A 51 9.47 3.72 0.49
C LEU A 51 9.32 4.50 -0.83
N LEU A 52 9.85 3.97 -1.93
CA LEU A 52 9.68 4.55 -3.26
C LEU A 52 8.21 4.61 -3.69
N LEU A 53 7.44 3.55 -3.44
CA LEU A 53 6.03 3.50 -3.78
C LEU A 53 5.17 4.36 -2.84
N VAL A 54 5.58 4.53 -1.57
CA VAL A 54 4.85 5.37 -0.60
C VAL A 54 4.67 6.78 -1.13
N GLU A 55 5.71 7.42 -1.69
CA GLU A 55 5.59 8.79 -2.22
C GLU A 55 4.49 8.91 -3.28
N ALA A 56 4.36 7.92 -4.16
CA ALA A 56 3.32 7.91 -5.20
C ALA A 56 1.94 7.55 -4.65
N PHE A 57 1.86 6.71 -3.61
CA PHE A 57 0.60 6.19 -3.08
C PHE A 57 -0.01 7.04 -1.96
N VAL A 58 0.79 7.81 -1.21
CA VAL A 58 0.30 8.78 -0.20
C VAL A 58 -0.80 9.70 -0.74
N PRO A 59 -0.65 10.37 -1.91
CA PRO A 59 -1.72 11.22 -2.45
C PRO A 59 -2.96 10.44 -2.89
N LEU A 60 -2.84 9.15 -3.20
CA LEU A 60 -4.00 8.29 -3.48
C LEU A 60 -4.74 7.94 -2.19
N PHE A 61 -4.01 7.55 -1.14
CA PHE A 61 -4.61 7.31 0.18
C PHE A 61 -5.29 8.56 0.72
N SER A 62 -4.69 9.75 0.60
CA SER A 62 -5.30 11.00 1.09
C SER A 62 -6.56 11.40 0.32
N ARG A 63 -6.73 10.96 -0.94
CA ARG A 63 -7.94 11.21 -1.74
C ARG A 63 -9.11 10.31 -1.36
N TYR A 64 -8.83 9.08 -0.92
CA TYR A 64 -9.85 8.09 -0.60
C TYR A 64 -10.10 7.92 0.89
N ALA A 65 -9.15 8.32 1.73
CA ALA A 65 -9.36 8.41 3.17
C ALA A 65 -10.42 9.48 3.43
N PRO A 66 -11.43 9.18 4.26
CA PRO A 66 -12.41 10.19 4.64
C PRO A 66 -11.67 11.37 5.28
N GLY A 67 -11.95 12.58 4.79
CA GLY A 67 -11.42 13.82 5.33
C GLY A 67 -11.73 13.88 6.82
N THR A 68 -10.70 14.16 7.62
CA THR A 68 -10.89 14.61 9.00
C THR A 68 -11.23 16.09 8.95
N ASP A 69 -12.42 16.42 8.45
CA ASP A 69 -13.06 17.72 8.66
C ASP A 69 -13.91 17.67 9.94
#